data_AF-A0AA96HQ57-F1
#
_entry.id   AF-A0AA96HQ57-F1
#
_cell.length_a   1.000
_cell.length_b   1.000
_cell.length_c   1.000
_cell.angle_alpha   90.00
_cell.angle_beta   90.00
_cell.angle_gamma   90.00
#
_symmetry.space_group_name_H-M   'P 1'
#
loop_
_entity.id
_entity.type
_entity.pdbx_description
1 polymer ?
#
loop_
_entity_poly.entity_id
_entity_poly.type
_entity_poly.pdbx_seq_one_letter_code
_entity_poly.pdbx_strand_id
1 'polypeptide(L)'
;MNTKQTSAQDSSIADYQFIIEEIDYMIASTTQLRESLNTVCQRQLAFPNKELEKIRVGCRHQFHKIREFKHLLGNWRIELRFVPYKTEIKDYLFLLDDLESQTSTNVQLAAKLAEAKVS
;
A
#
# COMPACT_ATOMS: atom_id res chain seq x y z
N MET A 1 -33.85 -0.20 28.04
CA MET A 1 -33.17 0.54 26.95
C MET A 1 -31.68 0.33 27.10
N ASN A 2 -31.07 -0.51 26.26
CA ASN A 2 -29.63 -0.79 26.21
C ASN A 2 -28.97 0.21 25.26
N THR A 3 -28.50 1.35 25.76
CA THR A 3 -27.87 2.42 24.96
C THR A 3 -26.35 2.41 24.98
N LYS A 4 -25.69 1.41 25.60
CA LYS A 4 -24.23 1.38 25.77
C LYS A 4 -23.47 0.36 24.90
N GLN A 5 -24.15 -0.51 24.16
CA GLN A 5 -23.48 -1.53 23.32
C GLN A 5 -23.41 -1.18 21.83
N THR A 6 -24.24 -0.26 21.34
CA THR A 6 -24.25 0.15 19.92
C THR A 6 -23.05 1.00 19.52
N SER A 7 -22.58 1.91 20.38
CA SER A 7 -21.54 2.88 20.01
C SER A 7 -20.16 2.27 19.72
N ALA A 8 -19.80 1.15 20.37
CA ALA A 8 -18.50 0.50 20.17
C ALA A 8 -18.47 -0.39 18.91
N GLN A 9 -19.60 -1.02 18.57
CA GLN A 9 -19.73 -1.81 17.34
C GLN A 9 -19.75 -0.90 16.11
N ASP A 10 -20.47 0.23 16.17
CA ASP A 10 -20.56 1.17 15.05
C ASP A 10 -19.20 1.82 14.73
N SER A 11 -18.39 2.14 15.75
CA SER A 11 -17.02 2.64 15.55
C SER A 11 -16.12 1.59 14.87
N SER A 12 -16.18 0.33 15.30
CA SER A 12 -15.33 -0.74 14.74
C SER A 12 -15.61 -1.04 13.27
N ILE A 13 -16.85 -0.79 12.79
CA ILE A 13 -17.23 -0.98 11.39
C ILE A 13 -16.73 0.17 10.51
N ALA A 14 -16.85 1.42 10.98
CA ALA A 14 -16.35 2.58 10.25
C ALA A 14 -14.82 2.54 10.10
N ASP A 15 -14.11 2.19 11.18
CA ASP A 15 -12.66 2.04 11.15
C ASP A 15 -12.22 0.91 10.20
N TYR A 16 -13.01 -0.17 10.10
CA TYR A 16 -12.76 -1.27 9.17
C TYR A 16 -12.98 -0.88 7.70
N GLN A 17 -14.07 -0.17 7.40
CA GLN A 17 -14.35 0.32 6.05
C GLN A 17 -13.26 1.28 5.55
N PHE A 18 -12.81 2.19 6.42
CA PHE A 18 -11.69 3.08 6.12
C PHE A 18 -10.41 2.31 5.72
N ILE A 19 -10.10 1.22 6.43
CA ILE A 19 -8.94 0.39 6.11
C ILE A 19 -9.07 -0.26 4.72
N ILE A 20 -10.26 -0.75 4.38
CA ILE A 20 -10.50 -1.35 3.05
C ILE A 20 -10.30 -0.29 1.94
N GLU A 21 -10.88 0.89 2.11
CA GLU A 21 -10.75 1.98 1.14
C GLU A 21 -9.29 2.41 0.95
N GLU A 22 -8.50 2.49 2.02
CA GLU A 22 -7.07 2.78 1.92
C GLU A 22 -6.31 1.65 1.21
N ILE A 23 -6.66 0.38 1.41
CA ILE A 23 -6.04 -0.73 0.69
C ILE A 23 -6.34 -0.66 -0.81
N ASP A 24 -7.59 -0.40 -1.19
CA ASP A 24 -7.97 -0.23 -2.59
C ASP A 24 -7.21 0.94 -3.24
N TYR A 25 -7.09 2.07 -2.52
CA TYR A 25 -6.25 3.19 -2.95
C TYR A 25 -4.78 2.78 -3.13
N MET A 26 -4.25 1.98 -2.21
CA MET A 26 -2.86 1.50 -2.28
C MET A 26 -2.61 0.59 -3.48
N ILE A 27 -3.57 -0.25 -3.87
CA ILE A 27 -3.49 -1.07 -5.09
C ILE A 27 -3.41 -0.17 -6.33
N ALA A 28 -4.31 0.80 -6.44
CA ALA A 28 -4.36 1.72 -7.57
C ALA A 28 -3.05 2.53 -7.71
N SER A 29 -2.58 3.11 -6.60
CA SER A 29 -1.32 3.88 -6.52
C SER A 29 -0.11 3.03 -6.91
N THR A 30 0.00 1.80 -6.40
CA THR A 30 1.11 0.88 -6.71
C THR A 30 1.15 0.52 -8.20
N THR A 31 -0.02 0.31 -8.80
CA THR A 31 -0.18 0.01 -10.22
C THR A 31 0.26 1.19 -11.08
N GLN A 32 -0.21 2.40 -10.76
CA GLN A 32 0.15 3.63 -11.48
C GLN A 32 1.66 3.92 -11.40
N LEU A 33 2.29 3.70 -10.25
CA LEU A 33 3.74 3.85 -10.09
C LEU A 33 4.51 2.86 -10.96
N ARG A 34 4.04 1.61 -11.05
CA ARG A 34 4.65 0.59 -11.92
C ARG A 34 4.52 0.95 -13.39
N GLU A 35 3.35 1.40 -13.85
CA GLU A 35 3.15 1.85 -15.23
C GLU A 35 4.04 3.05 -15.57
N SER A 36 4.20 3.97 -14.62
CA SER A 36 5.11 5.11 -14.75
C SER A 36 6.57 4.66 -14.88
N LEU A 37 7.01 3.70 -14.06
CA LEU A 37 8.35 3.10 -14.17
C LEU A 37 8.56 2.38 -15.50
N ASN A 38 7.60 1.58 -15.94
CA ASN A 38 7.67 0.88 -17.23
C ASN A 38 7.75 1.86 -18.39
N THR A 39 6.98 2.95 -18.33
CA THR A 39 7.04 4.03 -19.32
C THR A 39 8.43 4.67 -19.36
N VAL A 40 9.04 4.91 -18.20
CA VAL A 40 10.43 5.41 -18.12
C VAL A 40 11.43 4.40 -18.71
N CYS A 41 11.30 3.11 -18.39
CA CYS A 41 12.16 2.05 -18.92
C CYS A 41 12.06 1.93 -20.45
N GLN A 42 10.83 1.87 -20.99
CA GLN A 42 10.58 1.64 -22.40
C GLN A 42 10.96 2.84 -23.26
N ARG A 43 10.77 4.06 -22.77
CA ARG A 43 10.94 5.23 -23.61
C ARG A 43 12.40 5.55 -23.94
N GLN A 44 13.41 5.04 -23.21
CA GLN A 44 14.88 5.24 -23.41
C GLN A 44 15.37 6.68 -23.72
N LEU A 45 14.47 7.64 -23.80
CA LEU A 45 14.69 9.02 -24.18
C LEU A 45 14.87 9.82 -22.89
N ALA A 46 15.68 10.87 -22.99
CA ALA A 46 16.14 11.72 -21.89
C ALA A 46 15.00 12.31 -21.03
N PHE A 47 14.40 11.51 -20.15
CA PHE A 47 13.48 11.97 -19.12
C PHE A 47 14.21 12.87 -18.12
N PRO A 48 13.60 14.00 -17.71
CA PRO A 48 14.17 14.89 -16.69
C PRO A 48 14.31 14.13 -15.36
N ASN A 49 15.48 14.24 -14.72
CA ASN A 49 15.75 13.62 -13.40
C ASN A 49 14.68 13.95 -12.33
N LYS A 50 13.97 15.07 -12.48
CA LYS A 50 12.88 15.48 -11.58
C LYS A 50 11.69 14.51 -11.59
N GLU A 51 11.30 13.97 -12.75
CA GLU A 51 10.16 13.04 -12.83
C GLU A 51 10.53 11.67 -12.25
N LEU A 52 11.76 11.21 -12.49
CA LEU A 52 12.27 9.98 -11.88
C LEU A 52 12.36 10.09 -10.35
N GLU A 53 12.78 11.25 -9.82
CA GLU A 53 12.81 11.49 -8.38
C GLU A 53 11.41 11.47 -7.76
N LYS A 54 10.40 12.05 -8.43
CA LYS A 54 9.00 11.96 -7.99
C LYS A 54 8.52 10.52 -7.90
N ILE A 55 8.79 9.72 -8.94
CA ILE A 55 8.44 8.29 -8.95
C ILE A 55 9.15 7.55 -7.81
N ARG A 56 10.44 7.85 -7.57
CA ARG A 56 11.23 7.24 -6.49
C ARG A 56 10.69 7.58 -5.10
N VAL A 57 10.35 8.84 -4.86
CA VAL A 57 9.72 9.29 -3.61
C VAL A 57 8.35 8.63 -3.44
N GLY A 58 7.53 8.58 -4.50
CA GLY A 58 6.23 7.92 -4.50
C GLY A 58 6.32 6.43 -4.14
N CYS A 59 7.24 5.68 -4.76
CA CYS A 59 7.46 4.27 -4.46
C CYS A 59 7.86 4.05 -2.99
N ARG A 60 8.74 4.90 -2.44
CA ARG A 60 9.14 4.81 -1.02
C ARG A 60 7.98 5.13 -0.08
N HIS A 61 7.23 6.19 -0.36
CA HIS A 61 6.06 6.55 0.46
C HIS A 61 5.03 5.42 0.47
N GLN A 62 4.73 4.85 -0.71
CA GLN A 62 3.80 3.74 -0.86
C GLN A 62 4.25 2.50 -0.08
N PHE A 63 5.55 2.18 -0.13
CA PHE A 63 6.12 1.07 0.63
C PHE A 63 5.95 1.26 2.14
N HIS A 64 6.20 2.47 2.64
CA HIS A 64 6.00 2.78 4.06
C HIS A 64 4.53 2.65 4.49
N LYS A 65 3.59 3.20 3.70
CA LYS A 65 2.16 3.06 3.96
C LYS A 65 1.72 1.59 4.00
N ILE A 66 2.13 0.77 3.03
CA ILE A 66 1.78 -0.66 3.00
C ILE A 66 2.23 -1.36 4.29
N ARG A 67 3.45 -1.08 4.76
CA ARG A 67 3.97 -1.68 6.01
C ARG A 67 3.20 -1.22 7.25
N GLU A 68 2.82 0.05 7.29
CA GLU A 68 2.01 0.61 8.37
C GLU A 68 0.64 -0.09 8.46
N PHE A 69 -0.09 -0.17 7.33
CA PHE A 69 -1.40 -0.83 7.29
C PHE A 69 -1.31 -2.33 7.57
N LYS A 70 -0.25 -3.00 7.11
CA LYS A 70 0.00 -4.40 7.44
C LYS A 70 0.24 -4.59 8.94
N HIS A 71 0.93 -3.66 9.59
CA HIS A 71 1.09 -3.68 11.05
C HIS A 71 -0.24 -3.45 11.77
N LEU A 72 -1.02 -2.44 11.34
CA LEU A 72 -2.35 -2.13 11.89
C LEU A 72 -3.30 -3.33 11.78
N LEU A 73 -3.44 -3.92 10.59
CA LEU A 73 -4.24 -5.13 10.38
C LEU A 73 -3.71 -6.33 11.15
N GLY A 74 -2.40 -6.45 11.32
CA GLY A 74 -1.77 -7.47 12.17
C GLY A 74 -2.21 -7.35 13.64
N ASN A 75 -2.21 -6.14 14.18
CA ASN A 75 -2.67 -5.85 15.55
C ASN A 75 -4.17 -6.11 15.68
N TRP A 76 -4.97 -5.65 14.73
CA TRP A 76 -6.40 -5.92 14.67
C TRP A 76 -6.72 -7.41 14.56
N ARG A 77 -5.93 -8.20 13.83
CA ARG A 77 -6.09 -9.66 13.78
C ARG A 77 -5.95 -10.31 15.16
N ILE A 78 -5.14 -9.74 16.04
CA ILE A 78 -4.94 -10.22 17.42
C ILE A 78 -6.15 -9.84 18.27
N GLU A 79 -6.63 -8.61 18.15
CA GLU A 79 -7.75 -8.06 18.93
C GLU A 79 -9.11 -8.63 18.50
N LEU A 80 -9.34 -8.78 17.20
CA LEU A 80 -10.59 -9.24 16.59
C LEU A 80 -10.65 -10.77 16.43
N ARG A 81 -9.88 -11.53 17.23
CA ARG A 81 -9.73 -13.00 17.11
C ARG A 81 -11.07 -13.77 17.14
N PHE A 82 -12.15 -13.14 17.60
CA PHE A 82 -13.50 -13.69 17.78
C PHE A 82 -14.61 -13.02 16.94
N VAL A 83 -14.27 -12.16 15.97
CA VAL A 83 -15.24 -11.40 15.17
C VAL A 83 -15.35 -12.01 13.75
N PRO A 84 -16.52 -11.98 13.07
CA PRO A 84 -16.74 -12.56 11.74
C PRO A 84 -15.78 -12.10 10.64
N TYR A 85 -15.04 -11.00 10.81
CA TYR A 85 -14.11 -10.44 9.81
C TYR A 85 -12.74 -11.12 9.75
N LYS A 86 -12.50 -12.19 10.52
CA LYS A 86 -11.19 -12.85 10.60
C LYS A 86 -10.68 -13.39 9.26
N THR A 87 -11.57 -13.85 8.38
CA THR A 87 -11.20 -14.37 7.05
C THR A 87 -10.79 -13.21 6.14
N GLU A 88 -11.59 -12.15 6.09
CA GLU A 88 -11.29 -10.96 5.29
C GLU A 88 -9.99 -10.28 5.72
N ILE A 89 -9.72 -10.15 7.02
CA ILE A 89 -8.44 -9.61 7.53
C ILE A 89 -7.24 -10.43 7.04
N LYS A 90 -7.37 -11.76 6.93
CA LYS A 90 -6.28 -12.59 6.39
C LYS A 90 -6.07 -12.33 4.89
N ASP A 91 -7.15 -12.19 4.13
CA ASP A 91 -7.08 -11.91 2.70
C ASP A 91 -6.43 -10.55 2.44
N TYR A 92 -6.78 -9.52 3.24
CA TYR A 92 -6.13 -8.21 3.18
C TYR A 92 -4.66 -8.23 3.59
N LEU A 93 -4.29 -9.03 4.60
CA LEU A 93 -2.88 -9.21 4.96
C LEU A 93 -2.08 -9.87 3.83
N PHE A 94 -2.66 -10.88 3.16
CA PHE A 94 -2.04 -11.50 2.00
C PHE A 94 -1.90 -10.52 0.84
N LEU A 95 -2.92 -9.71 0.59
CA LEU A 95 -2.87 -8.65 -0.42
C LEU A 95 -1.79 -7.61 -0.11
N LEU A 96 -1.64 -7.20 1.15
CA LEU A 96 -0.59 -6.28 1.58
C LEU A 96 0.81 -6.90 1.47
N ASP A 97 0.96 -8.20 1.71
CA ASP A 97 2.22 -8.93 1.46
C ASP A 97 2.62 -8.86 -0.02
N ASP A 98 1.66 -9.10 -0.91
CA ASP A 98 1.90 -9.01 -2.35
C ASP A 98 2.22 -7.56 -2.78
N LEU A 99 1.45 -6.58 -2.32
CA LEU A 99 1.70 -5.16 -2.59
C LEU A 99 3.07 -4.69 -2.07
N GLU A 100 3.51 -5.17 -0.90
CA GLU A 100 4.83 -4.85 -0.33
C GLU A 100 5.93 -5.38 -1.26
N SER A 101 5.80 -6.63 -1.73
CA SER A 101 6.74 -7.25 -2.67
C SER A 101 6.80 -6.49 -4.00
N GLN A 102 5.63 -6.15 -4.55
CA GLN A 102 5.50 -5.40 -5.79
C GLN A 102 6.11 -4.00 -5.69
N THR A 103 5.82 -3.29 -4.60
CA THR A 103 6.36 -1.95 -4.35
C THR A 103 7.86 -1.98 -4.08
N SER A 104 8.37 -3.00 -3.37
CA SER A 104 9.81 -3.20 -3.17
C SER A 104 10.55 -3.34 -4.51
N THR A 105 9.98 -4.13 -5.43
CA THR A 105 10.50 -4.26 -6.79
C THR A 105 10.51 -2.90 -7.52
N ASN A 106 9.43 -2.13 -7.39
CA ASN A 106 9.34 -0.79 -7.98
C ASN A 106 10.41 0.16 -7.39
N VAL A 107 10.66 0.13 -6.08
CA VAL A 107 11.71 0.92 -5.41
C VAL A 107 13.09 0.56 -5.96
N GLN A 108 13.39 -0.75 -6.08
CA GLN A 108 14.68 -1.22 -6.62
C GLN A 108 14.87 -0.81 -8.08
N LEU A 109 13.81 -0.93 -8.90
CA LEU A 109 13.85 -0.51 -10.30
C LEU A 109 14.06 1.00 -10.43
N ALA A 110 13.36 1.81 -9.64
CA ALA A 110 13.54 3.25 -9.61
C ALA A 110 14.97 3.67 -9.23
N ALA A 111 15.58 2.98 -8.27
CA ALA A 111 16.97 3.22 -7.87
C ALA A 111 17.96 2.90 -8.99
N LYS A 112 17.84 1.73 -9.62
CA LYS A 112 18.69 1.32 -10.75
C LYS A 112 18.61 2.28 -11.93
N LEU A 113 17.39 2.75 -12.27
CA LEU A 113 17.19 3.72 -13.33
C LEU A 113 17.85 5.07 -13.03
N ALA A 114 17.86 5.49 -11.76
CA ALA A 114 18.50 6.73 -11.35
C ALA A 114 20.03 6.63 -11.46
N GLU A 115 20.61 5.50 -11.03
CA GLU A 115 22.05 5.24 -11.11
C GLU A 115 22.54 5.19 -12.57
N ALA A 116 21.77 4.54 -13.45
CA ALA A 116 22.10 4.41 -14.88
C ALA A 116 22.13 5.74 -15.65
N LYS A 117 21.51 6.81 -15.12
CA LYS A 117 21.51 8.15 -15.74
C LYS A 117 22.61 9.08 -15.22
N VAL A 118 23.33 8.69 -14.18
CA VAL A 118 24.43 9.46 -13.60
C VAL A 118 25.79 9.04 -14.20
N SER A 119 25.84 7.89 -14.89
CA SER A 119 27.00 7.37 -15.62
C SER A 119 27.00 7.81 -17.10
#